data_AF-A0A7K3SCN1-F1
#
_entry.id   AF-A0A7K3SCN1-F1
#
_cell.length_a   1.000
_cell.length_b   1.000
_cell.length_c   1.000
_cell.angle_alpha   90.00
_cell.angle_beta   90.00
_cell.angle_gamma   90.00
#
_symmetry.space_group_name_H-M   'P 1'
#
loop_
_entity.id
_entity.type
_entity.pdbx_description
1 polymer ?
#
loop_
_entity_poly.entity_id
_entity_poly.type
_entity_poly.pdbx_seq_one_letter_code
_entity_poly.pdbx_strand_id
1 'polypeptide(L)'
;PALGLLPRARWPRRQVELGGAWSLMMYTDGLIEGRVGTGTSERLGQDGMVAMVNGRLAEGLAGEELLEAAVAEVRELNGGELTDDVAVLLLGRDPERIRRGGGSAPRSRPASPVVARPLGVQRPPL
;
A
#
# COMPACT_ATOMS: atom_id res chain seq x y z
N PRO A 1 -3.37 7.38 -18.37
CA PRO A 1 -2.73 8.73 -18.33
C PRO A 1 -2.65 9.19 -16.88
N ALA A 2 -1.69 10.07 -16.56
CA ALA A 2 -1.65 10.74 -15.27
C ALA A 2 -2.97 11.48 -14.99
N LEU A 3 -3.38 11.49 -13.73
CA LEU A 3 -4.61 12.16 -13.30
C LEU A 3 -4.52 13.66 -13.57
N GLY A 4 -5.63 14.27 -14.00
CA GLY A 4 -5.72 15.72 -14.24
C GLY A 4 -5.13 16.23 -15.56
N LEU A 5 -4.35 15.42 -16.28
CA LEU A 5 -3.65 15.86 -17.49
C LEU A 5 -4.55 15.95 -18.74
N LEU A 6 -5.59 15.12 -18.81
CA LEU A 6 -6.49 15.05 -19.97
C LEU A 6 -7.96 15.24 -19.54
N PRO A 7 -8.67 16.25 -20.06
CA PRO A 7 -10.01 16.63 -19.59
C PRO A 7 -11.12 15.59 -19.88
N ARG A 8 -10.82 14.56 -20.67
CA ARG A 8 -11.75 13.46 -21.01
C ARG A 8 -11.10 12.08 -20.91
N ALA A 9 -10.03 11.95 -20.13
CA ALA A 9 -9.45 10.64 -19.89
C ALA A 9 -10.46 9.70 -19.23
N ARG A 10 -10.41 8.43 -19.61
CA ARG A 10 -11.17 7.34 -18.99
C ARG A 10 -10.19 6.40 -18.33
N TRP A 11 -10.54 5.91 -17.14
CA TRP A 11 -9.79 4.89 -16.42
C TRP A 11 -10.64 3.63 -16.36
N PRO A 12 -10.46 2.69 -17.30
CA PRO A 12 -11.23 1.44 -17.30
C PRO A 12 -10.90 0.66 -16.04
N ARG A 13 -11.94 0.13 -15.39
CA ARG A 13 -11.78 -0.76 -14.23
C ARG A 13 -11.50 -2.18 -14.69
N ARG A 14 -10.59 -2.87 -14.02
CA ARG A 14 -10.42 -4.32 -14.14
C ARG A 14 -10.92 -4.98 -12.87
N GLN A 15 -11.78 -5.98 -13.02
CA GLN A 15 -12.16 -6.86 -11.92
C GLN A 15 -11.38 -8.16 -12.03
N VAL A 16 -10.91 -8.67 -10.90
CA VAL A 16 -10.20 -9.94 -10.78
C VAL A 16 -10.76 -10.66 -9.56
N GLU A 17 -11.12 -11.93 -9.72
CA GLU A 17 -11.55 -12.79 -8.62
C GLU A 17 -10.31 -13.35 -7.90
N LEU A 18 -10.16 -13.06 -6.61
CA LEU A 18 -8.96 -13.39 -5.82
C LEU A 18 -9.10 -14.66 -4.96
N GLY A 19 -10.29 -15.24 -4.85
CA GLY A 19 -10.53 -16.43 -4.03
C GLY A 19 -10.47 -16.19 -2.52
N GLY A 20 -10.34 -17.29 -1.77
CA GLY A 20 -10.43 -17.29 -0.30
C GLY A 20 -9.18 -16.78 0.42
N ALA A 21 -8.01 -16.98 -0.16
CA ALA A 21 -6.72 -16.48 0.33
C ALA A 21 -5.93 -15.85 -0.82
N TRP A 22 -5.33 -14.69 -0.57
CA TRP A 22 -4.62 -13.92 -1.59
C TRP A 22 -3.66 -12.91 -0.98
N SER A 23 -2.69 -12.48 -1.79
CA SER A 23 -1.83 -11.32 -1.53
C SER A 23 -1.80 -10.42 -2.76
N LEU A 24 -1.86 -9.10 -2.55
CA LEU A 24 -1.78 -8.08 -3.58
C LEU A 24 -0.72 -7.06 -3.16
N MET A 25 0.34 -6.94 -3.96
CA MET A 25 1.36 -5.92 -3.80
C MET A 25 1.10 -4.77 -4.77
N MET A 26 1.17 -3.53 -4.27
CA MET A 26 1.13 -2.30 -5.07
C MET A 26 2.39 -1.49 -4.79
N TYR A 27 2.94 -0.86 -5.82
CA TYR A 27 4.20 -0.12 -5.72
C TYR A 27 4.18 1.12 -6.61
N THR A 28 5.01 2.10 -6.29
CA THR A 28 5.37 3.21 -7.19
C THR A 28 6.53 2.81 -8.10
N ASP A 29 6.63 3.48 -9.25
CA ASP A 29 7.67 3.22 -10.26
C ASP A 29 9.09 3.43 -9.74
N GLY A 30 9.30 4.28 -8.74
CA GLY A 30 10.61 4.43 -8.09
C GLY A 30 11.24 3.11 -7.62
N LEU A 31 10.44 2.08 -7.32
CA LEU A 31 10.93 0.73 -7.01
C LEU A 31 11.59 0.05 -8.22
N ILE A 32 10.96 0.11 -9.39
CA ILE A 32 11.44 -0.56 -10.61
C ILE A 32 12.47 0.28 -11.38
N GLU A 33 12.52 1.58 -11.08
CA GLU A 33 13.49 2.52 -11.63
C GLU A 33 14.88 2.37 -10.99
N GLY A 34 14.99 1.66 -9.86
CA GLY A 34 16.25 1.22 -9.25
C GLY A 34 17.09 0.35 -10.20
N ARG A 35 18.34 0.04 -9.83
CA ARG A 35 19.29 -0.66 -10.71
C ARG A 35 19.37 -2.15 -10.40
N VAL A 36 19.86 -2.93 -11.36
CA VAL A 36 20.17 -4.37 -11.16
C VAL A 36 21.52 -4.61 -10.47
N GLY A 37 22.28 -3.56 -10.21
CA GLY A 37 23.57 -3.65 -9.52
C GLY A 37 24.37 -2.35 -9.57
N THR A 38 25.29 -2.22 -8.63
CA THR A 38 26.14 -1.03 -8.47
C THR A 38 26.97 -0.77 -9.72
N GLY A 39 26.92 0.46 -10.23
CA GLY A 39 27.67 0.88 -11.41
C GLY A 39 27.04 0.47 -12.75
N THR A 40 25.92 -0.23 -12.74
CA THR A 40 25.16 -0.54 -13.97
C THR A 40 24.20 0.59 -14.30
N SER A 41 23.97 0.85 -15.59
CA SER A 41 22.87 1.72 -16.05
C SER A 41 21.55 0.98 -16.20
N GLU A 42 21.57 -0.35 -16.04
CA GLU A 42 20.42 -1.21 -16.24
C GLU A 42 19.46 -1.13 -15.04
N ARG A 43 18.18 -0.91 -15.38
CA ARG A 43 17.10 -0.80 -14.39
C ARG A 43 16.60 -2.17 -14.01
N LEU A 44 16.17 -2.31 -12.76
CA LEU A 44 15.53 -3.51 -12.23
C LEU A 44 14.33 -3.90 -13.08
N GLY A 45 13.53 -2.91 -13.46
CA GLY A 45 12.33 -3.12 -14.25
C GLY A 45 11.30 -4.01 -13.54
N GLN A 46 10.21 -4.29 -14.25
CA GLN A 46 9.14 -5.13 -13.69
C GLN A 46 9.58 -6.59 -13.53
N ASP A 47 10.32 -7.13 -14.50
CA ASP A 47 10.71 -8.54 -14.49
C ASP A 47 11.73 -8.84 -13.39
N GLY A 48 12.71 -7.95 -13.18
CA GLY A 48 13.66 -8.05 -12.08
C GLY A 48 12.97 -7.94 -10.71
N MET A 49 12.01 -7.03 -10.57
CA MET A 49 11.21 -6.90 -9.34
C MET A 49 10.39 -8.16 -9.05
N VAL A 50 9.76 -8.76 -10.06
CA VAL A 50 9.01 -10.02 -9.90
C VAL A 50 9.94 -11.17 -9.51
N ALA A 51 11.10 -11.29 -10.14
CA ALA A 51 12.08 -12.32 -9.81
C ALA A 51 12.59 -12.18 -8.37
N MET A 52 12.92 -10.95 -7.96
CA MET A 52 13.37 -10.60 -6.61
C MET A 52 12.33 -11.00 -5.55
N VAL A 53 11.08 -10.54 -5.70
CA VAL A 53 10.00 -10.83 -4.74
C VAL A 53 9.72 -12.33 -4.67
N ASN A 54 9.73 -13.04 -5.80
CA ASN A 54 9.56 -14.49 -5.81
C ASN A 54 10.70 -15.23 -5.09
N GLY A 55 11.94 -14.75 -5.20
CA GLY A 55 13.07 -15.28 -4.44
C GLY A 55 12.85 -15.18 -2.93
N ARG A 56 12.44 -14.00 -2.45
CA ARG A 56 12.13 -13.74 -1.03
C ARG A 56 10.95 -14.57 -0.52
N LEU A 57 9.92 -14.74 -1.34
CA LEU A 57 8.80 -15.64 -1.01
C LEU A 57 9.26 -17.11 -0.91
N ALA A 58 10.17 -17.55 -1.78
CA ALA A 58 10.73 -18.91 -1.74
C ALA A 58 11.61 -19.14 -0.50
N GLU A 59 12.23 -18.08 0.03
CA GLU A 59 12.94 -18.07 1.32
C GLU A 59 11.97 -18.06 2.52
N GLY A 60 10.66 -17.96 2.28
CA GLY A 60 9.63 -18.00 3.31
C GLY A 60 9.26 -16.64 3.91
N LEU A 61 9.81 -15.54 3.37
CA LEU A 61 9.46 -14.19 3.83
C LEU A 61 8.01 -13.85 3.46
N ALA A 62 7.32 -13.15 4.36
CA ALA A 62 5.95 -12.73 4.15
C ALA A 62 5.66 -11.42 4.89
N GLY A 63 4.56 -10.76 4.54
CA GLY A 63 4.09 -9.58 5.27
C GLY A 63 5.09 -8.42 5.21
N GLU A 64 5.38 -7.85 6.37
CA GLU A 64 6.29 -6.71 6.54
C GLU A 64 7.74 -7.09 6.23
N GLU A 65 8.20 -8.26 6.66
CA GLU A 65 9.57 -8.74 6.41
C GLU A 65 9.87 -8.86 4.91
N LEU A 66 8.88 -9.29 4.12
CA LEU A 66 9.00 -9.33 2.65
C LEU A 66 9.17 -7.93 2.06
N LEU A 67 8.42 -6.96 2.56
CA LEU A 67 8.48 -5.57 2.09
C LEU A 67 9.81 -4.92 2.45
N GLU A 68 10.26 -5.10 3.69
CA GLU A 68 11.56 -4.59 4.14
C GLU A 68 12.71 -5.20 3.33
N ALA A 69 12.71 -6.52 3.14
CA ALA A 69 13.72 -7.20 2.34
C ALA A 69 13.74 -6.69 0.89
N ALA A 70 12.57 -6.51 0.27
CA ALA A 70 12.48 -6.00 -1.10
C ALA A 70 13.02 -4.57 -1.22
N VAL A 71 12.68 -3.67 -0.28
CA VAL A 71 13.18 -2.28 -0.30
C VAL A 71 14.67 -2.21 -0.01
N ALA A 72 15.16 -3.01 0.93
CA ALA A 72 16.59 -3.08 1.27
C ALA A 72 17.41 -3.55 0.06
N GLU A 73 16.98 -4.64 -0.60
CA GLU A 73 17.67 -5.18 -1.77
C GLU A 73 17.73 -4.18 -2.92
N VAL A 74 16.65 -3.47 -3.21
CA VAL A 74 16.65 -2.45 -4.28
C VAL A 74 17.61 -1.29 -3.95
N ARG A 75 17.73 -0.89 -2.68
CA ARG A 75 18.70 0.13 -2.24
C ARG A 75 20.14 -0.35 -2.36
N GLU A 76 20.40 -1.62 -2.00
CA GLU A 76 21.72 -2.24 -2.14
C GLU A 76 22.13 -2.33 -3.61
N LEU A 77 21.25 -2.84 -4.48
CA LEU A 77 21.51 -2.94 -5.92
C LEU A 77 21.70 -1.58 -6.58
N ASN A 78 21.03 -0.54 -6.08
CA ASN A 78 21.23 0.82 -6.56
C ASN A 78 22.55 1.45 -6.08
N GLY A 79 23.20 0.88 -5.06
CA GLY A 79 24.45 1.41 -4.49
C GLY A 79 24.23 2.64 -3.59
N GLY A 80 23.04 2.79 -3.00
CA GLY A 80 22.67 3.94 -2.17
C GLY A 80 21.21 4.35 -2.35
N GLU A 81 20.91 5.61 -2.01
CA GLU A 81 19.55 6.14 -2.11
C GLU A 81 18.98 6.08 -3.52
N LEU A 82 17.70 5.74 -3.61
CA LEU A 82 16.98 5.65 -4.87
C LEU A 82 16.74 7.05 -5.43
N THR A 83 16.69 7.13 -6.76
CA THR A 83 16.54 8.41 -7.47
C THR A 83 15.13 8.97 -7.43
N ASP A 84 14.17 8.16 -7.01
CA ASP A 84 12.74 8.47 -7.02
C ASP A 84 12.04 7.93 -5.76
N ASP A 85 10.85 8.45 -5.48
CA ASP A 85 10.09 8.10 -4.29
C ASP A 85 9.55 6.66 -4.35
N VAL A 86 9.82 5.91 -3.29
CA VAL A 86 9.34 4.53 -3.16
C VAL A 86 8.23 4.44 -2.14
N ALA A 87 7.09 3.90 -2.57
CA ALA A 87 6.05 3.40 -1.70
C ALA A 87 5.68 1.98 -2.14
N VAL A 88 5.56 1.06 -1.17
CA VAL A 88 5.10 -0.31 -1.39
C VAL A 88 4.00 -0.64 -0.38
N LEU A 89 2.93 -1.28 -0.84
CA LEU A 89 1.82 -1.74 -0.01
C LEU A 89 1.54 -3.21 -0.29
N LEU A 90 1.55 -4.03 0.76
CA LEU A 90 1.13 -5.42 0.71
C LEU A 90 -0.21 -5.60 1.41
N LEU A 91 -1.20 -6.07 0.67
CA LEU A 91 -2.51 -6.46 1.18
C LEU A 91 -2.60 -7.97 1.15
N GLY A 92 -3.00 -8.58 2.26
CA GLY A 92 -3.18 -10.02 2.34
C GLY A 92 -4.53 -10.38 2.94
N ARG A 93 -5.16 -11.40 2.39
CA ARG A 93 -6.26 -12.12 3.03
C ARG A 93 -5.80 -13.55 3.26
N ASP A 94 -5.63 -13.90 4.53
CA ASP A 94 -5.51 -15.28 4.96
C ASP A 94 -6.64 -15.56 5.97
N PRO A 95 -7.63 -16.39 5.60
CA PRO A 95 -8.72 -16.77 6.49
C PRO A 95 -8.26 -17.35 7.82
N GLU A 96 -7.14 -18.06 7.86
CA GLU A 96 -6.58 -18.64 9.08
C GLU A 96 -5.94 -17.55 9.95
N ARG A 97 -5.15 -16.64 9.36
CA ARG A 97 -4.58 -15.48 10.07
C ARG A 97 -5.67 -14.56 10.63
N ILE A 98 -6.73 -14.31 9.86
CA ILE A 98 -7.87 -13.49 10.28
C ILE A 98 -8.63 -14.15 11.44
N ARG A 99 -8.85 -15.47 11.38
CA ARG A 99 -9.47 -16.22 12.49
C ARG A 99 -8.64 -16.16 13.77
N ARG A 100 -7.32 -16.31 13.66
CA ARG A 100 -6.38 -16.17 14.79
C ARG A 100 -6.33 -14.76 15.37
N GLY A 101 -6.39 -13.73 14.52
CA GLY A 101 -6.37 -12.31 14.93
C GLY A 101 -7.73 -11.75 15.37
N GLY A 102 -8.83 -12.48 15.18
CA GLY A 102 -10.19 -12.06 15.54
C GLY A 102 -10.54 -12.18 17.03
N GLY A 103 -9.63 -12.68 17.85
CA GLY A 103 -9.78 -12.71 19.31
C GLY A 103 -9.32 -11.39 19.94
N SER A 104 -10.29 -10.56 20.34
CA SER A 104 -10.10 -9.36 21.19
C SER A 104 -9.55 -8.09 20.50
N ALA A 105 -10.39 -7.42 19.71
CA ALA A 105 -10.38 -5.96 19.70
C ALA A 105 -11.73 -5.47 20.27
N PRO A 106 -11.75 -4.69 21.37
CA PRO A 106 -12.99 -4.17 21.91
C PRO A 106 -13.61 -3.23 20.88
N ARG A 107 -14.85 -3.51 20.47
CA ARG A 107 -15.63 -2.61 19.62
C ARG A 107 -15.88 -1.33 20.42
N SER A 108 -15.18 -0.24 20.08
CA SER A 108 -15.54 1.09 20.56
C SER A 108 -16.95 1.41 20.08
N ARG A 109 -17.91 1.44 21.01
CA ARG A 109 -19.27 1.94 20.73
C ARG A 109 -19.12 3.42 20.35
N PRO A 110 -19.74 3.89 19.25
CA PRO A 110 -19.76 5.31 18.97
C PRO A 110 -20.44 6.04 20.14
N ALA A 111 -19.81 7.11 20.62
CA ALA A 111 -20.38 7.96 21.65
C ALA A 111 -21.72 8.53 21.16
N SER A 112 -22.75 8.48 22.00
CA SER A 112 -24.06 9.08 21.70
C SER A 112 -23.90 10.56 21.33
N PRO A 113 -24.61 11.06 20.31
CA PRO A 113 -24.51 12.46 19.93
C PRO A 113 -25.04 13.34 21.08
N VAL A 114 -24.22 14.29 21.52
CA VAL A 114 -24.64 15.36 22.44
C VAL A 114 -25.56 16.28 21.65
N VAL A 115 -26.84 16.29 22.01
CA VAL A 115 -27.83 17.23 21.46
C VAL A 115 -27.53 18.62 22.04
N ALA A 116 -27.08 19.55 21.19
CA ALA A 116 -26.88 20.95 21.57
C ALA A 116 -28.24 21.61 21.86
N ARG A 117 -28.39 22.19 23.06
CA ARG A 117 -29.55 23.01 23.43
C ARG A 117 -29.47 24.35 22.69
N PRO A 118 -30.55 24.86 22.07
CA PRO A 118 -30.52 26.15 21.41
C PRO A 118 -30.40 27.27 22.46
N LEU A 119 -29.49 28.21 22.21
CA LEU A 119 -29.35 29.46 22.95
C LEU A 119 -30.54 30.37 22.62
N GLY A 120 -31.27 30.81 23.64
CA GLY A 120 -32.41 31.69 23.49
C GLY A 120 -32.01 33.06 22.92
N VAL A 121 -32.66 33.44 21.82
CA VAL A 121 -32.56 34.78 21.23
C VAL A 121 -33.44 35.73 22.05
N GLN A 122 -32.84 36.64 22.81
CA GLN A 122 -33.55 37.80 23.35
C GLN A 122 -33.69 38.86 22.24
N ARG A 123 -34.92 39.32 21.99
CA ARG A 123 -35.20 40.47 21.12
C ARG A 123 -35.14 41.76 21.95
N PRO A 124 -34.55 42.85 21.43
CA PRO A 124 -34.56 44.15 22.09
C PRO A 124 -35.95 44.82 21.99
N PRO A 125 -36.33 45.66 22.98
CA PRO A 125 -37.61 46.38 22.95
C PRO A 125 -37.58 47.59 22.00
N LEU A 126 -38.79 48.02 21.60
CA LEU A 126 -39.10 49.16 20.72
C LEU A 126 -38.68 50.51 21.29
#